data_AF-A0A8T3Q9L2-F1
#
_entry.id   AF-A0A8T3Q9L2-F1
#
_cell.length_a   1.000
_cell.length_b   1.000
_cell.length_c   1.000
_cell.angle_alpha   90.00
_cell.angle_beta   90.00
_cell.angle_gamma   90.00
#
_symmetry.space_group_name_H-M   'P 1'
#
loop_
_entity.id
_entity.type
_entity.pdbx_description
1 polymer ?
#
loop_
_entity_poly.entity_id
_entity_poly.type
_entity_poly.pdbx_seq_one_letter_code
_entity_poly.pdbx_strand_id
1 'polypeptide(L)' 'MSQDLLLKDYQDVQEAIDMMCAKGVRRAPIVDQHDNIVGIATVDDLVYS' A
#
# COMPACT_ATOMS: atom_id res chain seq x y z
N MET A 1 8.81 -16.97 -3.37
CA MET A 1 8.65 -15.56 -3.78
C MET A 1 7.39 -15.05 -3.09
N SER A 2 7.52 -14.36 -1.96
CA SER A 2 6.40 -13.58 -1.43
C SER A 2 6.09 -12.52 -2.49
N GLN A 3 4.88 -12.52 -3.05
CA GLN A 3 4.46 -11.39 -3.87
C GLN A 3 4.24 -10.23 -2.91
N ASP A 4 5.20 -9.30 -2.86
CA ASP A 4 5.07 -8.07 -2.09
C ASP A 4 3.89 -7.26 -2.64
N LEU A 5 3.07 -6.73 -1.75
CA LEU A 5 1.92 -5.89 -2.11
C LEU A 5 2.42 -4.50 -2.51
N LEU A 6 2.05 -4.02 -3.69
CA LEU A 6 2.28 -2.65 -4.13
C LEU A 6 0.95 -1.89 -4.13
N LEU A 7 0.97 -0.63 -3.69
CA LEU A 7 -0.16 0.28 -3.73
C LEU A 7 0.05 1.33 -4.82
N LYS A 8 -1.04 1.80 -5.44
CA LYS A 8 -0.97 2.89 -6.41
C LYS A 8 -1.13 4.25 -5.71
N ASP A 9 -0.43 5.26 -6.21
CA ASP A 9 -0.44 6.64 -5.66
C ASP A 9 -1.79 7.35 -5.79
N TYR A 10 -2.67 6.87 -6.67
CA TYR A 10 -4.05 7.32 -6.84
C TYR A 10 -5.09 6.39 -6.18
N GLN A 11 -4.66 5.36 -5.45
CA GLN A 11 -5.55 4.39 -4.84
C GLN A 11 -6.27 4.98 -3.61
N ASP A 12 -7.51 4.57 -3.38
CA ASP A 12 -8.25 4.97 -2.19
C ASP A 12 -7.63 4.36 -0.92
N VAL A 13 -7.63 5.12 0.17
CA VAL A 13 -7.04 4.72 1.46
C VAL A 13 -7.71 3.47 2.03
N GLN A 14 -9.04 3.39 1.94
CA GLN A 14 -9.78 2.23 2.45
C GLN A 14 -9.44 0.97 1.65
N GLU A 15 -9.35 1.10 0.33
CA GLU A 15 -8.95 -0.01 -0.55
C GLU A 15 -7.52 -0.47 -0.25
N ALA A 16 -6.59 0.47 0.01
CA ALA A 16 -5.23 0.14 0.42
C ALA A 16 -5.19 -0.63 1.75
N ILE A 17 -5.97 -0.21 2.75
CA ILE A 17 -6.10 -0.92 4.03
C ILE A 17 -6.65 -2.33 3.82
N ASP A 18 -7.70 -2.48 3.03
CA ASP A 18 -8.33 -3.77 2.75
C ASP A 18 -7.34 -4.74 2.06
N MET A 19 -6.58 -4.24 1.08
CA MET A 19 -5.54 -5.01 0.40
C MET A 19 -4.40 -5.42 1.35
N MET A 20 -3.95 -4.51 2.22
CA MET A 20 -2.92 -4.78 3.22
C MET A 20 -3.38 -5.83 4.24
N CYS A 21 -4.62 -5.72 4.72
CA CYS A 21 -5.26 -6.69 5.61
C CYS A 21 -5.38 -8.07 4.94
N ALA A 22 -5.88 -8.13 3.69
CA ALA A 22 -6.05 -9.37 2.94
C ALA A 22 -4.72 -10.11 2.70
N LYS A 23 -3.63 -9.35 2.48
CA LYS A 23 -2.27 -9.90 2.34
C LYS A 23 -1.57 -10.19 3.67
N GLY A 24 -2.12 -9.73 4.79
CA GLY A 24 -1.47 -9.84 6.11
C GLY A 24 -0.18 -9.03 6.23
N VAL A 25 -0.04 -7.94 5.47
CA VAL A 25 1.15 -7.08 5.47
C VAL A 25 0.86 -5.76 6.16
N ARG A 26 1.84 -5.26 6.93
CA ARG A 26 1.71 -3.98 7.65
C ARG A 26 2.30 -2.78 6.92
N ARG A 27 3.01 -3.02 5.82
CA ARG A 27 3.68 -2.01 5.02
C ARG A 27 3.68 -2.39 3.54
N ALA A 28 3.55 -1.43 2.66
CA ALA A 28 3.54 -1.63 1.21
C ALA A 28 4.20 -0.42 0.51
N PRO A 29 5.05 -0.62 -0.51
CA PRO A 29 5.53 0.47 -1.34
C PRO A 29 4.37 1.09 -2.11
N ILE A 30 4.38 2.41 -2.23
CA ILE A 30 3.48 3.15 -3.12
C ILE A 30 4.24 3.39 -4.42
N VAL A 31 3.61 3.05 -5.54
CA VAL A 31 4.17 3.25 -6.88
C VAL A 31 3.27 4.15 -7.72
N ASP A 32 3.88 4.89 -8.65
CA ASP A 32 3.14 5.67 -9.65
C ASP A 32 2.60 4.78 -10.79
N GLN A 33 2.01 5.43 -11.80
CA GLN A 33 1.51 4.78 -13.02
C GLN A 33 2.60 4.10 -13.89
N HIS A 34 3.87 4.44 -13.69
CA HIS A 34 5.02 3.85 -14.39
C HIS A 34 5.77 2.83 -13.52
N ASP A 35 5.17 2.40 -12.40
CA ASP A 35 5.74 1.48 -11.41
C ASP A 35 7.01 1.99 -10.70
N ASN A 36 7.24 3.30 -10.70
CA ASN A 36 8.31 3.89 -9.89
C ASN A 36 7.87 3.99 -8.43
N ILE A 37 8.75 3.62 -7.49
CA ILE A 37 8.48 3.80 -6.06
C ILE A 37 8.49 5.29 -5.73
N VAL A 38 7.36 5.77 -5.22
CA VAL A 38 7.19 7.17 -4.79
C VAL A 38 7.07 7.31 -3.28
N GLY A 39 6.87 6.21 -2.55
CA GLY A 39 6.79 6.23 -1.09
C GLY A 39 6.54 4.86 -0.47
N ILE A 40 6.21 4.88 0.82
CA ILE A 40 5.82 3.70 1.59
C ILE A 40 4.59 4.04 2.43
N ALA A 41 3.61 3.16 2.42
CA ALA A 41 2.48 3.22 3.34
C ALA A 41 2.69 2.23 4.49
N THR A 42 2.31 2.64 5.70
CA THR A 42 2.21 1.74 6.85
C THR A 42 0.78 1.76 7.37
N VAL A 43 0.30 0.63 7.90
CA VAL A 43 -1.05 0.57 8.48
C VAL A 43 -1.19 1.59 9.62
N ASP A 44 -0.12 1.81 10.37
CA ASP A 44 -0.12 2.78 11.47
C ASP A 44 -0.41 4.20 10.94
N ASP A 45 0.13 4.59 9.77
CA ASP A 45 -0.16 5.89 9.14
C ASP A 45 -1.59 5.98 8.57
N LEU A 46 -2.08 4.89 7.96
CA LEU A 46 -3.39 4.86 7.30
C LEU A 46 -4.58 4.84 8.29
N VAL A 47 -4.37 4.36 9.52
CA VAL A 47 -5.43 4.35 10.56
C VAL A 47 -5.72 5.74 11.13
N TYR A 48 -4.78 6.69 10.98
CA TYR A 48 -4.92 8.06 11.50
C TYR A 48 -5.08 9.13 10.41
N SER A 49 -5.19 8.75 9.13
CA SER A 49 -5.31 9.66 7.97
C SER A 49 -6.72 10.20 7.73
#